data_AF-U1PI28-F1
#
_entry.id   AF-U1PI28-F1
#
_cell.length_a   1.000
_cell.length_b   1.000
_cell.length_c   1.000
_cell.angle_alpha   90.00
_cell.angle_beta   90.00
_cell.angle_gamma   90.00
#
_symmetry.space_group_name_H-M   'P 1'
#
loop_
_entity.id
_entity.type
_entity.pdbx_description
1 polymer ?
#
loop_
_entity_poly.entity_id
_entity_poly.type
_entity_poly.pdbx_seq_one_letter_code
_entity_poly.pdbx_strand_id
1 'polypeptide(L)'
;APIARFTLVARAPGLNGEPVGSGLLVAPAEHAASYEAPCPARAKALSHLSAKWPWIGAELRALHGPDVHALRLSYGRPGRPRPEVDLSVALADVAVLTGVRIEPGDVVDHMLVRWDGTLPPVTPAHRERTTHLEEQLAPVPGLEVTGAWVAGTGIAAVVGHARAAAARLVSSHGE
;
A
#
# COMPACT_ATOMS: atom_id res chain seq x y z
N ALA A 1 -10.53 4.62 -3.32
CA ALA A 1 -9.90 5.81 -2.68
C ALA A 1 -8.67 6.19 -3.48
N PRO A 2 -8.36 7.49 -3.66
CA PRO A 2 -7.10 7.88 -4.28
C PRO A 2 -5.93 7.46 -3.39
N ILE A 3 -4.92 6.83 -3.96
CA ILE A 3 -3.71 6.38 -3.25
C ILE A 3 -2.52 7.02 -3.93
N ALA A 4 -1.63 7.61 -3.12
CA ALA A 4 -0.29 7.95 -3.54
C ALA A 4 0.71 7.13 -2.73
N ARG A 5 1.74 6.63 -3.42
CA ARG A 5 2.86 5.92 -2.82
C ARG A 5 4.12 6.64 -3.21
N PHE A 6 4.82 7.15 -2.20
CA PHE A 6 6.08 7.84 -2.37
C PHE A 6 7.19 6.91 -1.90
N THR A 7 8.09 6.55 -2.79
CA THR A 7 9.29 5.78 -2.46
C THR A 7 10.48 6.71 -2.57
N LEU A 8 11.37 6.68 -1.58
CA LEU A 8 12.65 7.38 -1.64
C LEU A 8 13.79 6.46 -1.22
N VAL A 9 14.95 6.70 -1.81
CA VAL A 9 16.24 6.13 -1.41
C VAL A 9 17.11 7.30 -0.96
N ALA A 10 17.67 7.21 0.24
CA ALA A 10 18.50 8.26 0.79
C ALA A 10 19.63 7.71 1.64
N ARG A 11 20.74 8.46 1.70
CA ARG A 11 21.79 8.25 2.69
C ARG A 11 21.31 8.85 4.02
N ALA A 12 21.11 8.01 5.03
CA ALA A 12 20.52 8.44 6.28
C ALA A 12 21.04 7.57 7.44
N PRO A 13 22.24 7.86 7.97
CA PRO A 13 22.83 7.08 9.07
C PRO A 13 21.93 6.95 10.31
N GLY A 14 21.06 7.94 10.55
CA GLY A 14 20.08 7.90 11.63
C GLY A 14 19.05 6.76 11.50
N LEU A 15 18.87 6.17 10.33
CA LEU A 15 17.99 5.03 10.10
C LEU A 15 18.68 3.66 10.31
N ASN A 16 19.98 3.61 10.55
CA ASN A 16 20.71 2.36 10.77
C ASN A 16 20.18 1.53 11.94
N GLY A 17 19.71 2.20 12.99
CA GLY A 17 19.11 1.56 14.16
C GLY A 17 17.64 1.15 13.97
N GLU A 18 17.09 1.33 12.76
CA GLU A 18 15.69 1.01 12.43
C GLU A 18 14.72 1.55 13.49
N PRO A 19 14.65 2.89 13.70
CA PRO A 19 13.99 3.50 14.87
C PRO A 19 12.50 3.14 15.01
N VAL A 20 11.87 2.66 13.93
CA VAL A 20 10.48 2.18 13.90
C VAL A 20 10.38 0.77 13.30
N GLY A 21 11.47 0.01 13.31
CA GLY A 21 11.60 -1.30 12.69
C GLY A 21 11.24 -1.29 11.21
N SER A 22 10.52 -2.34 10.76
CA SER A 22 10.10 -2.47 9.36
C SER A 22 9.05 -1.43 8.90
N GLY A 23 8.45 -0.67 9.82
CA GLY A 23 7.48 0.37 9.51
C GLY A 23 6.37 0.54 10.54
N LEU A 24 5.48 1.49 10.28
CA LEU A 24 4.36 1.86 11.15
C LEU A 24 3.11 2.26 10.36
N LEU A 25 1.99 2.33 11.07
CA LEU A 25 0.71 2.87 10.60
C LEU A 25 0.35 4.12 11.41
N VAL A 26 -0.26 5.09 10.74
CA VAL A 26 -0.73 6.32 11.36
C VAL A 26 -2.25 6.25 11.51
N ALA A 27 -2.70 6.29 12.76
CA ALA A 27 -4.11 6.34 13.10
C ALA A 27 -4.80 7.52 12.39
N PRO A 28 -6.05 7.37 11.91
CA PRO A 28 -6.81 8.49 11.39
C PRO A 28 -7.05 9.56 12.46
N ALA A 29 -7.10 10.83 12.04
CA ALA A 29 -7.31 11.95 12.96
C ALA A 29 -8.68 11.90 13.66
N GLU A 30 -9.68 11.29 13.03
CA GLU A 30 -10.99 11.02 13.63
C GLU A 30 -10.93 10.07 14.84
N HIS A 31 -9.85 9.29 14.97
CA HIS A 31 -9.57 8.48 16.16
C HIS A 31 -8.62 9.19 17.14
N ALA A 32 -8.25 10.46 16.88
CA ALA A 32 -7.34 11.22 17.73
C ALA A 32 -7.93 11.61 19.09
N ALA A 33 -9.26 11.52 19.28
CA ALA A 33 -9.93 11.88 20.54
C ALA A 33 -9.46 11.04 21.75
N SER A 34 -8.82 9.89 21.51
CA SER A 34 -8.19 9.05 22.54
C SER A 34 -6.70 9.33 22.76
N TYR A 35 -6.12 10.35 22.12
CA TYR A 35 -4.70 10.68 22.18
C TYR A 35 -4.50 12.13 22.63
N GLU A 36 -3.44 12.42 23.38
CA GLU A 36 -3.10 13.77 23.85
C GLU A 36 -2.89 14.76 22.70
N ALA A 37 -2.36 14.28 21.56
CA ALA A 37 -2.27 15.05 20.32
C ALA A 37 -2.30 14.13 19.09
N PRO A 38 -2.95 14.54 17.98
CA PRO A 38 -2.91 13.82 16.72
C PRO A 38 -1.51 13.81 16.10
N CYS A 39 -1.14 12.71 15.44
CA CYS A 39 0.10 12.66 14.65
C CYS A 39 0.03 13.67 13.50
N PRO A 40 1.03 14.57 13.34
CA PRO A 40 0.99 15.60 12.30
C PRO A 40 1.37 15.06 10.91
N ALA A 41 1.80 13.80 10.79
CA ALA A 41 2.17 13.21 9.52
C ALA A 41 0.98 13.09 8.57
N ARG A 42 1.20 13.46 7.31
CA ARG A 42 0.20 13.34 6.24
C ARG A 42 0.12 11.93 5.69
N ALA A 43 1.23 11.20 5.73
CA ALA A 43 1.27 9.78 5.41
C ALA A 43 0.39 8.97 6.38
N LYS A 44 -0.31 7.96 5.86
CA LYS A 44 -1.06 6.98 6.69
C LYS A 44 -0.21 5.79 7.11
N ALA A 45 0.97 5.62 6.51
CA ALA A 45 1.88 4.53 6.80
C ALA A 45 3.28 4.84 6.25
N LEU A 46 4.30 4.28 6.90
CA LEU A 46 5.67 4.24 6.43
C LEU A 46 6.17 2.80 6.49
N SER A 47 6.88 2.35 5.45
CA SER A 47 7.62 1.09 5.45
C SER A 47 9.10 1.37 5.23
N HIS A 48 9.95 0.82 6.08
CA HIS A 48 11.40 0.80 5.87
C HIS A 48 11.75 -0.43 5.04
N LEU A 49 11.83 -0.26 3.72
CA LEU A 49 11.91 -1.36 2.76
C LEU A 49 13.19 -2.17 2.93
N SER A 50 14.33 -1.51 3.16
CA SER A 50 15.62 -2.17 3.34
C SER A 50 15.75 -2.90 4.68
N ALA A 51 15.03 -2.47 5.72
CA ALA A 51 14.92 -3.21 6.99
C ALA A 51 13.98 -4.41 6.83
N LYS A 52 12.83 -4.19 6.18
CA LYS A 52 11.84 -5.24 5.94
C LYS A 52 12.39 -6.36 5.07
N TRP A 53 13.12 -6.03 4.01
CA TRP A 53 13.67 -6.95 3.02
C TRP A 53 15.19 -6.80 2.93
N PRO A 54 15.97 -7.62 3.66
CA PRO A 54 17.41 -7.45 3.78
C PRO A 54 18.18 -7.41 2.45
N TRP A 55 17.67 -8.11 1.43
CA TRP A 55 18.26 -8.09 0.08
C TRP A 55 18.22 -6.69 -0.55
N ILE A 56 17.16 -5.90 -0.32
CA ILE A 56 17.10 -4.50 -0.78
C ILE A 56 18.23 -3.71 -0.13
N GLY A 57 18.45 -3.89 1.18
CA GLY A 57 19.53 -3.22 1.90
C GLY A 57 20.92 -3.63 1.38
N ALA A 58 21.11 -4.90 1.03
CA ALA A 58 22.37 -5.38 0.46
C ALA A 58 22.66 -4.74 -0.91
N GLU A 59 21.68 -4.76 -1.83
CA GLU A 59 21.79 -4.15 -3.16
C GLU A 59 22.06 -2.64 -3.08
N LEU A 60 21.33 -1.92 -2.23
CA LEU A 60 21.53 -0.49 -2.04
C LEU A 60 22.93 -0.16 -1.53
N ARG A 61 23.45 -0.94 -0.58
CA ARG A 61 24.80 -0.74 -0.07
C ARG A 61 25.88 -1.03 -1.11
N ALA A 62 25.67 -2.04 -1.95
CA ALA A 62 26.58 -2.35 -3.04
C ALA A 62 26.64 -1.22 -4.08
N LEU A 63 25.50 -0.59 -4.40
CA LEU A 63 25.39 0.46 -5.41
C LEU A 63 25.77 1.85 -4.92
N HIS A 64 25.42 2.19 -3.67
CA HIS A 64 25.47 3.56 -3.17
C HIS A 64 26.33 3.72 -1.89
N GLY A 65 26.93 2.65 -1.39
CA GLY A 65 27.74 2.66 -0.17
C GLY A 65 26.92 2.51 1.12
N PRO A 66 27.55 2.66 2.29
CA PRO A 66 26.89 2.44 3.58
C PRO A 66 25.77 3.46 3.85
N ASP A 67 24.93 3.16 4.85
CA ASP A 67 23.90 4.07 5.38
C ASP A 67 22.82 4.48 4.37
N VAL A 68 22.67 3.74 3.26
CA VAL A 68 21.63 3.99 2.26
C VAL A 68 20.40 3.14 2.56
N HIS A 69 19.25 3.79 2.65
CA HIS A 69 17.99 3.16 3.02
C HIS A 69 16.90 3.47 1.99
N ALA A 70 16.01 2.50 1.77
CA ALA A 70 14.79 2.71 1.01
C ALA A 70 13.58 2.82 1.93
N LEU A 71 12.83 3.91 1.81
CA LEU A 71 11.58 4.15 2.52
C LEU A 71 10.41 4.20 1.55
N ARG A 72 9.23 3.87 2.06
CA ARG A 72 7.98 3.98 1.31
C ARG A 72 6.87 4.52 2.18
N LEU A 73 6.36 5.69 1.82
CA LEU A 73 5.23 6.34 2.46
C LEU A 73 3.97 6.07 1.64
N SER A 74 2.84 5.90 2.34
CA SER A 74 1.53 5.77 1.72
C SER A 74 0.64 6.91 2.14
N TYR A 75 -0.11 7.45 1.18
CA TYR A 75 -1.00 8.59 1.34
C TYR A 75 -2.40 8.28 0.81
N GLY A 76 -3.34 9.16 1.13
CA GLY A 76 -4.72 9.10 0.67
C GLY A 76 -5.59 8.20 1.54
N ARG A 77 -6.83 8.62 1.75
CA ARG A 77 -7.85 7.93 2.56
C ARG A 77 -9.20 7.93 1.82
N PRO A 78 -10.08 6.96 2.07
CA PRO A 78 -11.44 6.97 1.51
C PRO A 78 -12.17 8.29 1.82
N GLY A 79 -12.94 8.78 0.85
CA GLY A 79 -13.71 10.04 1.00
C GLY A 79 -12.87 11.32 1.04
N ARG A 80 -11.53 11.24 0.92
CA ARG A 80 -10.64 12.42 0.87
C ARG A 80 -10.19 12.70 -0.57
N PRO A 81 -9.84 13.96 -0.90
CA PRO A 81 -9.29 14.30 -2.21
C PRO A 81 -7.98 13.57 -2.46
N ARG A 82 -7.56 13.56 -3.74
CA ARG A 82 -6.27 13.00 -4.12
C ARG A 82 -5.15 13.74 -3.37
N PRO A 83 -4.22 13.01 -2.72
CA PRO A 83 -3.12 13.65 -2.00
C PRO A 83 -2.09 14.23 -2.98
N GLU A 84 -1.75 15.50 -2.80
CA GLU A 84 -0.60 16.13 -3.45
C GLU A 84 0.64 16.04 -2.57
N VAL A 85 1.63 15.31 -3.03
CA VAL A 85 2.84 14.96 -2.26
C VAL A 85 4.04 15.19 -3.16
N ASP A 86 4.99 15.98 -2.69
CA ASP A 86 6.31 16.12 -3.28
C ASP A 86 7.37 15.61 -2.30
N LEU A 87 8.65 15.73 -2.67
CA LEU A 87 9.76 15.30 -1.84
C LEU A 87 9.78 16.02 -0.48
N SER A 88 9.47 17.31 -0.42
CA SER A 88 9.51 18.07 0.83
C SER A 88 8.49 17.54 1.85
N VAL A 89 7.30 17.19 1.37
CA VAL A 89 6.24 16.58 2.18
C VAL A 89 6.67 15.20 2.68
N ALA A 90 7.25 14.38 1.80
CA ALA A 90 7.72 13.05 2.17
C ALA A 90 8.82 13.10 3.22
N LEU A 91 9.81 14.00 3.09
CA LEU A 91 10.89 14.17 4.06
C LEU A 91 10.39 14.67 5.41
N ALA A 92 9.42 15.61 5.42
CA ALA A 92 8.79 16.08 6.65
C ALA A 92 8.07 14.94 7.39
N ASP A 93 7.32 14.11 6.67
CA ASP A 93 6.64 12.95 7.25
C ASP A 93 7.65 11.91 7.76
N VAL A 94 8.76 11.66 7.05
CA VAL A 94 9.84 10.77 7.54
C VAL A 94 10.37 11.28 8.88
N ALA A 95 10.65 12.57 8.99
CA ALA A 95 11.16 13.17 10.23
C ALA A 95 10.15 13.02 11.38
N VAL A 96 8.87 13.32 11.14
CA VAL A 96 7.81 13.13 12.15
C VAL A 96 7.70 11.67 12.57
N LEU A 97 7.76 10.74 11.64
CA LEU A 97 7.46 9.33 11.89
C LEU A 97 8.63 8.55 12.46
N THR A 98 9.86 8.93 12.14
CA THR A 98 11.07 8.18 12.52
C THR A 98 11.97 8.92 13.49
N GLY A 99 11.75 10.23 13.68
CA GLY A 99 12.68 11.12 14.38
C GLY A 99 13.94 11.48 13.58
N VAL A 100 14.12 10.93 12.37
CA VAL A 100 15.32 11.13 11.55
C VAL A 100 15.06 12.16 10.46
N ARG A 101 15.85 13.22 10.47
CA ARG A 101 15.86 14.23 9.41
C ARG A 101 16.79 13.78 8.28
N ILE A 102 16.28 13.86 7.05
CA ILE A 102 17.02 13.57 5.82
C ILE A 102 17.04 14.88 5.03
N GLU A 103 18.23 15.40 4.70
CA GLU A 103 18.33 16.59 3.88
C GLU A 103 18.05 16.25 2.41
N PRO A 104 17.46 17.17 1.61
CA PRO A 104 17.18 16.91 0.20
C PRO A 104 18.41 16.47 -0.62
N GLY A 105 19.62 16.93 -0.24
CA GLY A 105 20.88 16.55 -0.89
C GLY A 105 21.33 15.12 -0.60
N ASP A 106 20.79 14.48 0.44
CA ASP A 106 21.09 13.09 0.79
C ASP A 106 20.15 12.09 0.08
N VAL A 107 19.14 12.59 -0.63
CA VAL A 107 18.20 11.77 -1.41
C VAL A 107 18.89 11.34 -2.70
N VAL A 108 19.09 10.04 -2.85
CA VAL A 108 19.67 9.42 -4.04
C VAL A 108 18.66 9.43 -5.18
N ASP A 109 17.42 9.01 -4.90
CA ASP A 109 16.32 9.01 -5.86
C ASP A 109 14.97 8.94 -5.14
N HIS A 110 13.91 9.35 -5.83
CA HIS A 110 12.54 9.20 -5.36
C HIS A 110 11.53 9.04 -6.49
N MET A 111 10.43 8.36 -6.20
CA MET A 111 9.35 8.15 -7.16
C MET A 111 7.99 8.26 -6.46
N LEU A 112 7.09 9.01 -7.08
CA LEU A 112 5.69 9.08 -6.71
C LEU A 112 4.84 8.30 -7.72
N VAL A 113 4.07 7.33 -7.24
CA VAL A 113 3.10 6.60 -8.05
C VAL A 113 1.70 6.79 -7.47
N ARG A 114 0.74 7.09 -8.35
CA ARG A 114 -0.65 7.36 -7.99
C ARG A 114 -1.59 6.33 -8.60
N TRP A 115 -2.60 5.92 -7.84
CA TRP A 115 -3.69 5.06 -8.29
C TRP A 115 -5.03 5.61 -7.84
N ASP A 116 -5.98 5.67 -8.75
CA ASP A 116 -7.37 6.04 -8.47
C ASP A 116 -8.29 4.85 -8.74
N GLY A 117 -9.33 4.69 -7.92
CA GLY A 117 -10.35 3.64 -8.13
C GLY A 117 -9.89 2.19 -7.93
N THR A 118 -8.66 1.94 -7.49
CA THR A 118 -8.07 0.58 -7.46
C THR A 118 -8.44 -0.28 -6.25
N LEU A 119 -9.04 0.31 -5.21
CA LEU A 119 -9.48 -0.43 -4.03
C LEU A 119 -11.01 -0.55 -4.01
N PRO A 120 -11.56 -1.77 -4.22
CA PRO A 120 -12.98 -2.02 -4.01
C PRO A 120 -13.37 -1.75 -2.55
N PRO A 121 -14.61 -1.30 -2.28
CA PRO A 121 -15.07 -1.08 -0.92
C PRO A 121 -15.03 -2.37 -0.09
N VAL A 122 -14.43 -2.32 1.09
CA VAL A 122 -14.40 -3.46 2.02
C VAL A 122 -15.56 -3.30 3.01
N THR A 123 -16.80 -3.31 2.50
CA THR A 123 -18.02 -3.14 3.32
C THR A 123 -18.93 -4.36 3.22
N PRO A 124 -19.73 -4.69 4.26
CA PRO A 124 -20.72 -5.76 4.20
C PRO A 124 -21.66 -5.61 3.00
N ALA A 125 -22.19 -4.39 2.77
CA ALA A 125 -23.05 -4.11 1.64
C ALA A 125 -22.37 -4.31 0.27
N HIS A 126 -21.05 -4.11 0.15
CA HIS A 126 -20.33 -4.44 -1.10
C HIS A 126 -20.25 -5.95 -1.30
N ARG A 127 -19.95 -6.69 -0.24
CA ARG A 127 -19.89 -8.16 -0.27
C ARG A 127 -21.24 -8.77 -0.65
N GLU A 128 -22.34 -8.30 -0.04
CA GLU A 128 -23.69 -8.75 -0.38
C GLU A 128 -24.03 -8.50 -1.85
N ARG A 129 -23.68 -7.31 -2.36
CA ARG A 129 -23.87 -6.97 -3.78
C ARG A 129 -23.07 -7.88 -4.72
N THR A 130 -21.83 -8.20 -4.39
CA THR A 130 -21.01 -9.10 -5.22
C THR A 130 -21.53 -10.53 -5.19
N THR A 131 -21.94 -11.03 -4.02
CA THR A 131 -22.53 -12.37 -3.89
C THR A 131 -23.84 -12.47 -4.66
N HIS A 132 -24.71 -11.47 -4.55
CA HIS A 132 -25.96 -11.45 -5.32
C HIS A 132 -25.71 -11.44 -6.84
N LEU A 133 -24.69 -10.72 -7.30
CA LEU A 133 -24.31 -10.74 -8.71
C LEU A 133 -23.80 -12.13 -9.14
N GLU A 134 -22.96 -12.79 -8.34
CA GLU A 134 -22.51 -14.15 -8.64
C GLU A 134 -23.68 -15.13 -8.73
N GLU A 135 -24.67 -15.03 -7.83
CA GLU A 135 -25.90 -15.84 -7.87
C GLU A 135 -26.72 -15.59 -9.14
N GLN A 136 -26.83 -14.33 -9.59
CA GLN A 136 -27.52 -13.99 -10.83
C GLN A 136 -26.80 -14.48 -12.09
N LEU A 137 -25.47 -14.60 -12.04
CA LEU A 137 -24.66 -15.06 -13.16
C LEU A 137 -24.56 -16.59 -13.23
N ALA A 138 -24.78 -17.31 -12.13
CA ALA A 138 -24.71 -18.76 -12.07
C ALA A 138 -25.53 -19.50 -13.15
N PRO A 139 -26.72 -19.02 -13.57
CA PRO A 139 -27.48 -19.65 -14.65
C PRO A 139 -26.99 -19.31 -16.07
N VAL A 140 -26.01 -18.42 -16.25
CA VAL A 140 -25.53 -17.98 -17.58
C VAL A 140 -24.37 -18.87 -18.02
N PRO A 141 -24.56 -19.78 -19.00
CA PRO A 141 -23.51 -20.72 -19.38
C PRO A 141 -22.31 -20.01 -20.00
N GLY A 142 -21.11 -20.46 -19.63
CA GLY A 142 -19.85 -19.92 -20.16
C GLY A 142 -19.47 -18.53 -19.64
N LEU A 143 -20.13 -18.02 -18.61
CA LEU A 143 -19.81 -16.74 -17.98
C LEU A 143 -19.41 -16.91 -16.52
N GLU A 144 -18.24 -16.37 -16.16
CA GLU A 144 -17.77 -16.28 -14.77
C GLU A 144 -17.19 -14.88 -14.52
N VAL A 145 -17.24 -14.44 -13.27
CA VAL A 145 -16.59 -13.21 -12.82
C VAL A 145 -15.39 -13.51 -11.92
N THR A 146 -14.39 -12.64 -11.95
CA THR A 146 -13.24 -12.74 -11.06
C THR A 146 -12.55 -11.38 -10.90
N GLY A 147 -11.56 -11.33 -10.01
CA GLY A 147 -10.76 -10.15 -9.73
C GLY A 147 -11.00 -9.58 -8.35
N ALA A 148 -10.22 -8.54 -8.02
CA ALA A 148 -10.15 -8.01 -6.66
C ALA A 148 -11.48 -7.47 -6.12
N TRP A 149 -12.38 -7.03 -7.00
CA TRP A 149 -13.67 -6.46 -6.64
C TRP A 149 -14.70 -7.51 -6.17
N VAL A 150 -14.49 -8.79 -6.50
CA VAL A 150 -15.29 -9.94 -6.05
C VAL A 150 -14.55 -10.75 -5.00
N ALA A 151 -13.31 -11.16 -5.31
CA ALA A 151 -12.51 -12.08 -4.49
C ALA A 151 -11.83 -11.43 -3.27
N GLY A 152 -12.02 -10.12 -3.07
CA GLY A 152 -11.23 -9.31 -2.14
C GLY A 152 -9.87 -8.92 -2.70
N THR A 153 -9.14 -8.07 -1.98
CA THR A 153 -7.94 -7.38 -2.52
C THR A 153 -6.62 -8.12 -2.32
N GLY A 154 -6.61 -9.26 -1.63
CA GLY A 154 -5.42 -10.06 -1.40
C GLY A 154 -5.04 -10.86 -2.64
N ILE A 155 -3.77 -10.81 -3.06
CA ILE A 155 -3.28 -11.53 -4.26
C ILE A 155 -3.61 -13.03 -4.19
N ALA A 156 -3.40 -13.67 -3.04
CA ALA A 156 -3.71 -15.09 -2.87
C ALA A 156 -5.21 -15.39 -3.04
N ALA A 157 -6.08 -14.54 -2.50
CA ALA A 157 -7.53 -14.67 -2.64
C ALA A 157 -7.96 -14.51 -4.11
N VAL A 158 -7.43 -13.48 -4.79
CA VAL A 158 -7.73 -13.24 -6.22
C VAL A 158 -7.26 -14.39 -7.10
N VAL A 159 -6.03 -14.88 -6.89
CA VAL A 159 -5.48 -16.00 -7.68
C VAL A 159 -6.27 -17.28 -7.44
N GLY A 160 -6.56 -17.61 -6.18
CA GLY A 160 -7.36 -18.79 -5.83
C GLY A 160 -8.75 -18.73 -6.45
N HIS A 161 -9.42 -17.58 -6.34
CA HIS A 161 -10.72 -17.33 -6.94
C HIS A 161 -10.71 -17.46 -8.47
N ALA A 162 -9.76 -16.81 -9.15
CA ALA A 162 -9.64 -16.87 -10.60
C ALA A 162 -9.40 -18.30 -11.11
N ARG A 163 -8.60 -19.09 -10.40
CA ARG A 163 -8.39 -20.51 -10.73
C ARG A 163 -9.68 -21.32 -10.58
N ALA A 164 -10.46 -21.10 -9.53
CA ALA A 164 -11.74 -21.78 -9.32
C ALA A 164 -12.77 -21.41 -10.41
N ALA A 165 -12.86 -20.13 -10.77
CA ALA A 165 -13.71 -19.67 -11.88
C ALA A 165 -13.32 -20.31 -13.21
N ALA A 166 -12.02 -20.33 -13.54
CA ALA A 166 -11.53 -20.99 -14.76
C ALA A 166 -11.85 -22.49 -14.78
N ALA A 167 -11.75 -23.19 -13.64
CA ALA A 167 -12.09 -24.61 -13.56
C ALA A 167 -13.58 -24.86 -13.84
N ARG A 168 -14.50 -24.01 -13.33
CA ARG A 168 -15.93 -24.12 -13.61
C ARG A 168 -16.24 -23.92 -15.10
N LEU A 169 -15.62 -22.92 -15.74
CA LEU A 169 -15.78 -22.67 -17.18
C LEU A 169 -15.38 -23.86 -18.04
N VAL A 170 -14.27 -24.51 -17.70
CA VAL A 170 -13.79 -25.67 -18.48
C VAL A 170 -14.70 -26.88 -18.26
N SER A 171 -15.18 -27.10 -17.03
CA SER A 171 -16.08 -28.22 -16.72
C SER A 171 -17.47 -28.08 -17.37
N SER A 172 -17.96 -26.86 -17.60
CA SER A 172 -19.29 -26.62 -18.20
C SER A 172 -19.36 -26.84 -19.71
N HIS A 173 -18.21 -27.03 -20.39
CA HIS A 173 -18.11 -27.27 -21.84
C HIS A 173 -17.85 -28.75 -22.19
N GLY A 174 -17.93 -29.65 -21.19
CA GLY A 174 -17.64 -31.07 -21.33
C GLY A 174 -18.86 -32.00 -21.44
N GLU A 175 -20.07 -31.46 -21.51
CA GLU A 175 -21.32 -32.18 -21.84
C GLU A 175 -21.77 -31.85 -23.27
#